data_AF-A0A667WID1-F1
#
_entry.id   AF-A0A667WID1-F1
#
_cell.length_a   1.000
_cell.length_b   1.000
_cell.length_c   1.000
_cell.angle_alpha   90.00
_cell.angle_beta   90.00
_cell.angle_gamma   90.00
#
_symmetry.space_group_name_H-M   'P 1'
#
loop_
_entity.id
_entity.type
_entity.pdbx_description
1 polymer ?
#
loop_
_entity_poly.entity_id
_entity_poly.type
_entity_poly.pdbx_seq_one_letter_code
_entity_poly.pdbx_strand_id
1 'polypeptide(L)'
;MKATERLDMSEAEAAVLKLICANHGSMSVDDLEESVCVFNVRRIISNREKFVCCRSGGEHKVVAKTELRLCKAKVCQGCNNLHLCRKFLLGSCPASGCRRGCQLPHQLRSDHNVPILVEHGLQELDRAELCTLLLQNDNFLLPPICFDYNNGGGQFGLCKDGDDCDRLHICEQHLQGDCFCSKAHDFDEPQPLKALQARGVPNRLLHSLKSVYINKEALRGNRGNPQRQPRVFSTSDLYFCACVLKTEICLYFVKGHCKYGEKCPRAHNKLPYRWELRQGQQWNALPDSEEIERDYCNPEKTYSNNFHPVYFDTMTRGSSSVRRLSTASSVLHPNFVLTTEWLWYWEDESGNWNLYASAVTRISSAELEQKYLNDDKGTMEFTAGSQKYSLSFQGKPRTNSTRNGHSC
;
A
#
# COMPACT_ATOMS: atom_id res chain seq x y z
N MET A 1 16.65 22.07 -16.18
CA MET A 1 16.83 20.60 -16.08
C MET A 1 15.95 20.15 -14.92
N LYS A 2 15.00 19.24 -15.18
CA LYS A 2 13.76 19.06 -14.40
C LYS A 2 14.01 18.57 -12.97
N ALA A 3 13.41 19.29 -12.01
CA ALA A 3 13.24 18.90 -10.62
C ALA A 3 12.27 17.71 -10.52
N THR A 4 12.64 16.68 -9.75
CA THR A 4 11.72 15.63 -9.31
C THR A 4 11.29 15.95 -7.87
N GLU A 5 10.06 16.45 -7.76
CA GLU A 5 9.31 16.69 -6.52
C GLU A 5 9.10 15.37 -5.75
N ARG A 6 9.13 15.46 -4.42
CA ARG A 6 9.12 14.35 -3.45
C ARG A 6 7.71 14.20 -2.84
N LEU A 7 7.27 12.97 -2.57
CA LEU A 7 5.89 12.64 -2.19
C LEU A 7 5.63 12.64 -0.64
N ASP A 8 4.70 13.46 -0.16
CA ASP A 8 4.08 13.49 1.20
C ASP A 8 3.49 12.12 1.62
N MET A 9 3.20 11.85 2.91
CA MET A 9 2.51 10.63 3.36
C MET A 9 1.11 10.50 2.77
N SER A 10 0.35 11.60 2.68
CA SER A 10 -0.93 11.62 1.98
C SER A 10 -0.76 11.30 0.49
N GLU A 11 0.30 11.84 -0.12
CA GLU A 11 0.66 11.56 -1.53
C GLU A 11 1.16 10.13 -1.75
N ALA A 12 1.86 9.54 -0.79
CA ALA A 12 2.28 8.13 -0.83
C ALA A 12 1.09 7.19 -0.66
N GLU A 13 0.14 7.51 0.23
CA GLU A 13 -1.14 6.82 0.32
C GLU A 13 -1.93 6.93 -0.99
N ALA A 14 -1.99 8.13 -1.58
CA ALA A 14 -2.65 8.36 -2.86
C ALA A 14 -1.97 7.58 -4.01
N ALA A 15 -0.63 7.52 -4.03
CA ALA A 15 0.13 6.76 -5.02
C ALA A 15 -0.10 5.24 -4.89
N VAL A 16 -0.08 4.71 -3.66
CA VAL A 16 -0.39 3.29 -3.39
C VAL A 16 -1.84 2.98 -3.76
N LEU A 17 -2.78 3.84 -3.38
CA LEU A 17 -4.20 3.69 -3.73
C LEU A 17 -4.39 3.69 -5.24
N LYS A 18 -3.73 4.61 -5.95
CA LYS A 18 -3.74 4.70 -7.41
C LYS A 18 -3.21 3.43 -8.06
N LEU A 19 -2.06 2.93 -7.59
CA LEU A 19 -1.48 1.68 -8.07
C LEU A 19 -2.42 0.49 -7.85
N ILE A 20 -3.04 0.39 -6.68
CA ILE A 20 -4.02 -0.68 -6.40
C ILE A 20 -5.24 -0.55 -7.33
N CYS A 21 -5.74 0.67 -7.59
CA CYS A 21 -6.87 0.89 -8.50
C CYS A 21 -6.53 0.57 -9.96
N ALA A 22 -5.30 0.85 -10.40
CA ALA A 22 -4.79 0.46 -11.70
C ALA A 22 -4.70 -1.08 -11.85
N ASN A 23 -4.45 -1.80 -10.74
CA ASN A 23 -4.41 -3.25 -10.66
C ASN A 23 -5.76 -3.85 -10.20
N HIS A 24 -6.87 -3.42 -10.83
CA HIS A 24 -8.21 -3.97 -10.58
C HIS A 24 -8.73 -3.82 -9.13
N GLY A 25 -8.20 -2.84 -8.37
CA GLY A 25 -8.71 -2.46 -7.05
C GLY A 25 -8.18 -3.30 -5.89
N SER A 26 -7.30 -4.26 -6.15
CA SER A 26 -6.61 -5.08 -5.14
C SER A 26 -5.26 -5.58 -5.63
N MET A 27 -4.27 -5.69 -4.75
CA MET A 27 -2.94 -6.17 -5.10
C MET A 27 -2.38 -7.05 -3.97
N SER A 28 -1.47 -7.98 -4.27
CA SER A 28 -0.78 -8.71 -3.20
C SER A 28 0.16 -7.76 -2.44
N VAL A 29 0.36 -8.02 -1.14
CA VAL A 29 1.29 -7.21 -0.33
C VAL A 29 2.71 -7.30 -0.89
N ASP A 30 3.11 -8.48 -1.37
CA ASP A 30 4.45 -8.73 -1.90
C ASP A 30 4.68 -7.97 -3.21
N ASP A 31 3.73 -8.03 -4.16
CA ASP A 31 3.83 -7.28 -5.42
C ASP A 31 3.84 -5.77 -5.15
N LEU A 32 3.08 -5.32 -4.16
CA LEU A 32 3.03 -3.90 -3.78
C LEU A 32 4.38 -3.44 -3.20
N GLU A 33 5.05 -4.28 -2.42
CA GLU A 33 6.40 -4.03 -1.91
C GLU A 33 7.47 -4.01 -3.01
N GLU A 34 7.29 -4.80 -4.07
CA GLU A 34 8.20 -4.82 -5.23
C GLU A 34 7.95 -3.67 -6.21
N SER A 35 6.69 -3.27 -6.38
CA SER A 35 6.29 -2.25 -7.34
C SER A 35 6.52 -0.82 -6.86
N VAL A 36 6.68 -0.63 -5.55
CA VAL A 36 6.72 0.69 -4.91
C VAL A 36 8.05 0.88 -4.18
N CYS A 37 8.92 1.75 -4.70
CA CYS A 37 10.18 2.15 -4.03
C CYS A 37 9.97 3.09 -2.82
N VAL A 38 8.89 2.93 -2.07
CA VAL A 38 8.54 3.80 -0.93
C VAL A 38 8.86 3.08 0.37
N PHE A 39 9.57 3.76 1.28
CA PHE A 39 9.82 3.28 2.63
C PHE A 39 8.49 3.03 3.36
N ASN A 40 8.28 1.81 3.86
CA ASN A 40 7.14 1.38 4.69
C ASN A 40 5.75 1.25 4.03
N VAL A 41 5.63 0.49 2.93
CA VAL A 41 4.33 0.03 2.36
C VAL A 41 3.37 -0.49 3.44
N ARG A 42 3.88 -1.24 4.42
CA ARG A 42 3.07 -1.79 5.52
C ARG A 42 2.47 -0.76 6.47
N ARG A 43 3.15 0.38 6.65
CA ARG A 43 2.60 1.52 7.39
C ARG A 43 1.47 2.17 6.59
N ILE A 44 1.65 2.31 5.27
CA ILE A 44 0.65 2.91 4.37
C ILE A 44 -0.64 2.08 4.36
N ILE A 45 -0.54 0.76 4.13
CA ILE A 45 -1.72 -0.13 4.07
C ILE A 45 -2.39 -0.36 5.43
N SER A 46 -1.82 0.15 6.53
CA SER A 46 -2.45 0.12 7.85
C SER A 46 -3.57 1.16 8.00
N ASN A 47 -3.65 2.14 7.09
CA ASN A 47 -4.74 3.11 7.05
C ASN A 47 -6.08 2.42 6.66
N ARG A 48 -6.94 2.22 7.65
CA ARG A 48 -8.23 1.50 7.51
C ARG A 48 -9.35 2.30 6.83
N GLU A 49 -9.12 3.59 6.60
CA GLU A 49 -10.04 4.43 5.84
C GLU A 49 -9.85 4.18 4.34
N LYS A 50 -8.60 3.93 3.92
CA LYS A 50 -8.21 3.75 2.51
C LYS A 50 -7.94 2.30 2.11
N PHE A 51 -7.66 1.40 3.04
CA PHE A 51 -7.24 0.03 2.72
C PHE A 51 -7.90 -1.02 3.62
N VAL A 52 -8.10 -2.20 3.04
CA VAL A 52 -8.48 -3.42 3.77
C VAL A 52 -7.52 -4.55 3.39
N CYS A 53 -6.83 -5.10 4.38
CA CYS A 53 -5.98 -6.28 4.18
C CYS A 53 -6.78 -7.55 4.42
N CYS A 54 -6.71 -8.50 3.49
CA CYS A 54 -7.38 -9.78 3.59
C CYS A 54 -6.52 -10.92 3.04
N ARG A 55 -6.88 -12.15 3.38
CA ARG A 55 -6.34 -13.35 2.75
C ARG A 55 -7.35 -13.92 1.76
N SER A 56 -6.95 -14.08 0.50
CA SER A 56 -7.78 -14.63 -0.58
C SER A 56 -6.94 -15.56 -1.45
N GLY A 57 -7.43 -16.77 -1.72
CA GLY A 57 -6.68 -17.78 -2.49
C GLY A 57 -5.34 -18.20 -1.89
N GLY A 58 -5.14 -18.03 -0.58
CA GLY A 58 -3.88 -18.31 0.11
C GLY A 58 -2.91 -17.11 0.20
N GLU A 59 -3.11 -16.07 -0.61
CA GLU A 59 -2.27 -14.86 -0.70
C GLU A 59 -2.76 -13.73 0.21
N HIS A 60 -1.83 -12.88 0.66
CA HIS A 60 -2.13 -11.65 1.39
C HIS A 60 -2.38 -10.51 0.39
N LYS A 61 -3.61 -9.99 0.37
CA LYS A 61 -4.03 -8.92 -0.54
C LYS A 61 -4.45 -7.67 0.22
N VAL A 62 -4.24 -6.54 -0.43
CA VAL A 62 -4.69 -5.22 0.00
C VAL A 62 -5.74 -4.74 -0.99
N VAL A 63 -6.91 -4.38 -0.49
CA VAL A 63 -8.05 -3.89 -1.28
C VAL A 63 -8.25 -2.40 -1.01
N ALA A 64 -8.41 -1.61 -2.07
CA ALA A 64 -8.67 -0.19 -1.98
C ALA A 64 -10.09 0.12 -1.47
N LYS A 65 -10.19 1.00 -0.48
CA LYS A 65 -11.43 1.37 0.20
C LYS A 65 -11.68 2.88 0.11
N THR A 66 -12.94 3.26 -0.01
CA THR A 66 -13.37 4.65 0.13
C THR A 66 -14.83 4.71 0.59
N GLU A 67 -15.19 5.76 1.31
CA GLU A 67 -16.59 6.07 1.64
C GLU A 67 -17.29 6.92 0.56
N LEU A 68 -16.55 7.37 -0.46
CA LEU A 68 -17.09 8.18 -1.56
C LEU A 68 -18.11 7.39 -2.40
N ARG A 69 -19.25 8.01 -2.75
CA ARG A 69 -20.31 7.43 -3.58
C ARG A 69 -20.75 8.41 -4.68
N LEU A 70 -21.53 7.91 -5.64
CA LEU A 70 -22.23 8.78 -6.59
C LEU A 70 -23.49 9.39 -5.97
N CYS A 71 -23.74 10.66 -6.27
CA CYS A 71 -24.99 11.29 -5.90
C CYS A 71 -26.15 10.67 -6.70
N LYS A 72 -27.24 10.36 -6.00
CA LYS A 72 -28.44 9.73 -6.58
C LYS A 72 -29.54 10.74 -6.90
N ALA A 73 -29.39 11.99 -6.47
CA ALA A 73 -30.40 13.03 -6.66
C ALA A 73 -30.37 13.54 -8.11
N LYS A 74 -31.56 13.72 -8.71
CA LYS A 74 -31.70 14.37 -10.03
C LYS A 74 -31.48 15.87 -9.95
N VAL A 75 -31.87 16.48 -8.82
CA VAL A 75 -31.65 17.89 -8.48
C VAL A 75 -31.05 17.91 -7.09
N CYS A 76 -29.78 18.30 -6.97
CA CYS A 76 -29.04 18.30 -5.71
C CYS A 76 -28.88 19.73 -5.21
N GLN A 77 -29.19 19.98 -3.93
CA GLN A 77 -29.04 21.28 -3.28
C GLN A 77 -27.73 21.41 -2.47
N GLY A 78 -26.82 20.45 -2.61
CA GLY A 78 -25.54 20.36 -1.89
C GLY A 78 -25.37 19.00 -1.23
N CYS A 79 -24.27 18.29 -1.52
CA CYS A 79 -23.94 17.01 -0.89
C CYS A 79 -22.44 16.69 -1.02
N ASN A 80 -21.95 15.72 -0.25
CA ASN A 80 -20.55 15.27 -0.27
C ASN A 80 -20.34 14.04 -1.19
N ASN A 81 -21.20 13.85 -2.20
CA ASN A 81 -21.09 12.77 -3.19
C ASN A 81 -20.72 13.33 -4.56
N LEU A 82 -20.14 12.47 -5.41
CA LEU A 82 -19.76 12.86 -6.77
C LEU A 82 -20.98 13.11 -7.64
N HIS A 83 -21.00 14.28 -8.29
CA HIS A 83 -21.93 14.62 -9.35
C HIS A 83 -21.32 14.19 -10.68
N LEU A 84 -21.65 12.96 -11.11
CA LEU A 84 -21.13 12.39 -12.34
C LEU A 84 -22.14 11.46 -12.98
N CYS A 85 -22.20 11.47 -14.31
CA CYS A 85 -22.97 10.50 -15.06
C CYS A 85 -22.38 9.09 -14.85
N ARG A 86 -23.20 8.18 -14.33
CA ARG A 86 -22.86 6.76 -14.18
C ARG A 86 -22.35 6.11 -15.47
N LYS A 87 -23.01 6.36 -16.60
CA LYS A 87 -22.61 5.77 -17.90
C LYS A 87 -21.27 6.34 -18.38
N PHE A 88 -21.01 7.61 -18.11
CA PHE A 88 -19.70 8.22 -18.34
C PHE A 88 -18.62 7.65 -17.43
N LEU A 89 -18.91 7.40 -16.14
CA LEU A 89 -17.96 6.74 -15.22
C LEU A 89 -17.53 5.37 -15.76
N LEU A 90 -18.49 4.56 -16.22
CA LEU A 90 -18.24 3.26 -16.88
C LEU A 90 -17.58 3.41 -18.27
N GLY A 91 -17.45 4.65 -18.75
CA GLY A 91 -16.68 5.12 -19.89
C GLY A 91 -17.41 5.07 -21.24
N SER A 92 -18.72 4.82 -21.26
CA SER A 92 -19.52 4.88 -22.48
C SER A 92 -20.89 5.44 -22.16
N CYS A 93 -21.10 6.72 -22.48
CA CYS A 93 -22.40 7.37 -22.37
C CYS A 93 -22.95 7.60 -23.78
N PRO A 94 -24.00 6.88 -24.20
CA PRO A 94 -24.62 7.06 -25.53
C PRO A 94 -25.11 8.50 -25.76
N ALA A 95 -25.51 9.20 -24.69
CA ALA A 95 -26.03 10.55 -24.76
C ALA A 95 -24.95 11.63 -25.02
N SER A 96 -23.66 11.31 -24.90
CA SER A 96 -22.56 12.25 -25.18
C SER A 96 -22.54 12.73 -26.63
N GLY A 97 -22.94 11.86 -27.58
CA GLY A 97 -22.99 12.16 -29.00
C GLY A 97 -24.37 12.61 -29.51
N CYS A 98 -25.36 12.74 -28.62
CA CYS A 98 -26.72 13.11 -28.99
C CYS A 98 -26.91 14.63 -28.98
N ARG A 99 -27.75 15.16 -29.90
CA ARG A 99 -28.03 16.61 -30.01
C ARG A 99 -28.55 17.28 -28.72
N ARG A 100 -29.18 16.52 -27.82
CA ARG A 100 -29.69 17.03 -26.53
C ARG A 100 -28.68 16.94 -25.38
N GLY A 101 -27.52 16.30 -25.59
CA GLY A 101 -26.51 16.04 -24.57
C GLY A 101 -26.98 15.11 -23.43
N CYS A 102 -26.06 14.79 -22.51
CA CYS A 102 -26.41 14.11 -21.27
C CYS A 102 -26.86 15.13 -20.22
N GLN A 103 -27.92 14.81 -19.47
CA GLN A 103 -28.42 15.64 -18.38
C GLN A 103 -27.57 15.53 -17.11
N LEU A 104 -26.66 14.56 -17.05
CA LEU A 104 -25.75 14.35 -15.93
C LEU A 104 -24.33 14.84 -16.30
N PRO A 105 -23.58 15.43 -15.36
CA PRO A 105 -22.24 15.96 -15.65
C PRO A 105 -21.29 14.87 -16.15
N HIS A 106 -20.50 15.16 -17.18
CA HIS A 106 -19.41 14.30 -17.70
C HIS A 106 -18.02 14.82 -17.30
N GLN A 107 -17.96 15.80 -16.41
CA GLN A 107 -16.70 16.37 -15.94
C GLN A 107 -16.38 15.79 -14.57
N LEU A 108 -15.34 14.95 -14.53
CA LEU A 108 -14.89 14.36 -13.28
C LEU A 108 -14.40 15.45 -12.31
N ARG A 109 -13.57 16.37 -12.80
CA ARG A 109 -13.03 17.51 -12.03
C ARG A 109 -13.87 18.77 -12.26
N SER A 110 -15.11 18.76 -11.77
CA SER A 110 -15.96 19.95 -11.69
C SER A 110 -15.70 20.70 -10.37
N ASP A 111 -16.12 21.96 -10.29
CA ASP A 111 -15.98 22.78 -9.07
C ASP A 111 -16.58 22.11 -7.83
N HIS A 112 -17.65 21.33 -8.01
CA HIS A 112 -18.25 20.52 -6.94
C HIS A 112 -17.42 19.28 -6.57
N ASN A 113 -16.90 18.55 -7.56
CA ASN A 113 -16.23 17.27 -7.32
C ASN A 113 -14.78 17.42 -6.82
N VAL A 114 -14.06 18.49 -7.23
CA VAL A 114 -12.66 18.71 -6.83
C VAL A 114 -12.45 18.72 -5.32
N PRO A 115 -13.18 19.53 -4.51
CA PRO A 115 -12.97 19.55 -3.07
C PRO A 115 -13.28 18.20 -2.43
N ILE A 116 -14.29 17.46 -2.92
CA ILE A 116 -14.66 16.12 -2.43
C ILE A 116 -13.55 15.11 -2.74
N LEU A 117 -12.98 15.15 -3.94
CA LEU A 117 -11.87 14.28 -4.34
C LEU A 117 -10.62 14.56 -3.49
N VAL A 118 -10.32 15.83 -3.20
CA VAL A 118 -9.20 16.22 -2.33
C VAL A 118 -9.41 15.74 -0.90
N GLU A 119 -10.61 15.95 -0.34
CA GLU A 119 -10.96 15.49 1.01
C GLU A 119 -10.75 13.98 1.19
N HIS A 120 -11.04 13.19 0.15
CA HIS A 120 -10.86 11.73 0.16
C HIS A 120 -9.47 11.27 -0.32
N GLY A 121 -8.57 12.18 -0.71
CA GLY A 121 -7.26 11.85 -1.26
C GLY A 121 -7.29 11.13 -2.62
N LEU A 122 -8.30 11.40 -3.44
CA LEU A 122 -8.57 10.76 -4.73
C LEU A 122 -8.32 11.69 -5.93
N GLN A 123 -7.77 12.88 -5.69
CA GLN A 123 -7.53 13.89 -6.72
C GLN A 123 -6.53 13.45 -7.79
N GLU A 124 -5.73 12.41 -7.57
CA GLU A 124 -4.79 11.91 -8.58
C GLU A 124 -5.34 10.75 -9.42
N LEU A 125 -6.53 10.22 -9.09
CA LEU A 125 -7.14 9.14 -9.84
C LEU A 125 -7.73 9.65 -11.15
N ASP A 126 -7.51 8.89 -12.22
CA ASP A 126 -8.21 9.08 -13.47
C ASP A 126 -9.62 8.45 -13.44
N ARG A 127 -10.36 8.61 -14.54
CA ARG A 127 -11.73 8.08 -14.66
C ARG A 127 -11.78 6.55 -14.51
N ALA A 128 -10.82 5.82 -15.08
CA ALA A 128 -10.80 4.36 -15.07
C ALA A 128 -10.44 3.85 -13.66
N GLU A 129 -9.43 4.43 -13.02
CA GLU A 129 -9.01 4.11 -11.66
C GLU A 129 -10.13 4.39 -10.65
N LEU A 130 -10.77 5.56 -10.76
CA LEU A 130 -11.93 5.90 -9.93
C LEU A 130 -13.14 5.00 -10.22
N CYS A 131 -13.34 4.59 -11.48
CA CYS A 131 -14.37 3.63 -11.84
C CYS A 131 -14.14 2.29 -11.12
N THR A 132 -12.92 1.74 -11.13
CA THR A 132 -12.56 0.53 -10.40
C THR A 132 -12.85 0.68 -8.90
N LEU A 133 -12.38 1.78 -8.30
CA LEU A 133 -12.58 2.06 -6.87
C LEU A 133 -14.07 2.14 -6.50
N LEU A 134 -14.87 2.87 -7.26
CA LEU A 134 -16.30 3.02 -7.00
C LEU A 134 -17.08 1.73 -7.29
N LEU A 135 -16.71 0.96 -8.31
CA LEU A 135 -17.37 -0.31 -8.64
C LEU A 135 -17.31 -1.31 -7.48
N GLN A 136 -16.23 -1.32 -6.68
CA GLN A 136 -16.12 -2.19 -5.50
C GLN A 136 -16.67 -1.56 -4.20
N ASN A 137 -16.71 -0.23 -4.07
CA ASN A 137 -17.17 0.45 -2.85
C ASN A 137 -18.65 0.90 -2.88
N ASP A 138 -19.21 1.22 -4.06
CA ASP A 138 -20.61 1.66 -4.23
C ASP A 138 -21.53 0.52 -4.68
N ASN A 139 -22.38 0.06 -3.76
CA ASN A 139 -23.36 -1.01 -4.01
C ASN A 139 -24.44 -0.62 -5.03
N PHE A 140 -24.60 0.67 -5.37
CA PHE A 140 -25.54 1.09 -6.39
C PHE A 140 -25.07 0.76 -7.82
N LEU A 141 -23.75 0.65 -8.03
CA LEU A 141 -23.17 0.55 -9.38
C LEU A 141 -23.29 -0.82 -10.02
N LEU A 142 -23.35 -1.90 -9.24
CA LEU A 142 -23.45 -3.26 -9.78
C LEU A 142 -24.67 -3.97 -9.18
N PRO A 143 -25.26 -4.95 -9.90
CA PRO A 143 -26.31 -5.78 -9.32
C PRO A 143 -25.73 -6.63 -8.18
N PRO A 144 -26.48 -6.87 -7.08
CA PRO A 144 -26.04 -7.81 -6.06
C PRO A 144 -26.10 -9.24 -6.60
N ILE A 145 -25.29 -10.15 -6.04
CA ILE A 145 -25.39 -11.58 -6.34
C ILE A 145 -26.72 -12.13 -5.82
N CYS A 146 -27.37 -12.97 -6.61
CA CYS A 146 -28.62 -13.61 -6.25
C CYS A 146 -28.37 -14.69 -5.20
N PHE A 147 -28.86 -14.47 -3.99
CA PHE A 147 -28.80 -15.44 -2.91
C PHE A 147 -29.57 -16.72 -3.27
N ASP A 148 -30.79 -16.59 -3.80
CA ASP A 148 -31.63 -17.74 -4.13
C ASP A 148 -31.03 -18.59 -5.25
N TYR A 149 -30.29 -17.98 -6.17
CA TYR A 149 -29.55 -18.72 -7.20
C TYR A 149 -28.43 -19.59 -6.59
N ASN A 150 -27.70 -19.06 -5.61
CA ASN A 150 -26.60 -19.75 -4.96
C ASN A 150 -27.05 -20.82 -3.95
N ASN A 151 -28.32 -20.81 -3.55
CA ASN A 151 -28.91 -21.78 -2.65
C ASN A 151 -29.88 -22.68 -3.42
N GLY A 152 -29.60 -23.97 -3.52
CA GLY A 152 -30.45 -24.95 -4.24
C GLY A 152 -29.78 -25.55 -5.48
N GLY A 153 -30.32 -26.71 -5.90
CA GLY A 153 -29.88 -27.46 -7.08
C GLY A 153 -30.56 -27.00 -8.37
N GLY A 154 -30.05 -27.47 -9.51
CA GLY A 154 -30.59 -27.14 -10.83
C GLY A 154 -30.06 -25.83 -11.42
N GLN A 155 -30.55 -25.49 -12.62
CA GLN A 155 -30.04 -24.38 -13.43
C GLN A 155 -30.16 -23.01 -12.75
N PHE A 156 -31.23 -22.77 -11.99
CA PHE A 156 -31.51 -21.48 -11.34
C PHE A 156 -31.48 -21.51 -9.81
N GLY A 157 -31.11 -22.65 -9.20
CA GLY A 157 -31.24 -22.84 -7.76
C GLY A 157 -32.69 -22.65 -7.28
N LEU A 158 -32.88 -21.86 -6.22
CA LEU A 158 -34.20 -21.47 -5.69
C LEU A 158 -34.74 -20.18 -6.31
N CYS A 159 -34.05 -19.56 -7.27
CA CYS A 159 -34.50 -18.33 -7.89
C CYS A 159 -35.75 -18.58 -8.75
N LYS A 160 -36.84 -17.84 -8.47
CA LYS A 160 -38.11 -17.95 -9.20
C LYS A 160 -38.14 -17.12 -10.48
N ASP A 161 -37.31 -16.09 -10.56
CA ASP A 161 -37.28 -15.15 -11.68
C ASP A 161 -36.42 -15.66 -12.84
N GLY A 162 -35.63 -16.72 -12.63
CA GLY A 162 -34.80 -17.33 -13.68
C GLY A 162 -33.94 -16.31 -14.44
N ASP A 163 -34.04 -16.31 -15.76
CA ASP A 163 -33.32 -15.38 -16.63
C ASP A 163 -33.81 -13.93 -16.54
N ASP A 164 -34.95 -13.67 -15.90
CA ASP A 164 -35.48 -12.33 -15.67
C ASP A 164 -35.07 -11.74 -14.30
N CYS A 165 -34.26 -12.45 -13.51
CA CYS A 165 -33.79 -11.92 -12.23
C CYS A 165 -32.90 -10.68 -12.43
N ASP A 166 -33.19 -9.59 -11.71
CA ASP A 166 -32.36 -8.37 -11.70
C ASP A 166 -31.07 -8.51 -10.87
N ARG A 167 -30.91 -9.65 -10.19
CA ARG A 167 -29.73 -10.00 -9.39
C ARG A 167 -28.82 -10.90 -10.19
N LEU A 168 -27.52 -10.85 -9.92
CA LEU A 168 -26.52 -11.57 -10.69
C LEU A 168 -26.54 -13.07 -10.35
N HIS A 169 -26.77 -13.94 -11.34
CA HIS A 169 -26.65 -15.39 -11.19
C HIS A 169 -25.21 -15.80 -11.46
N ILE A 170 -24.33 -15.60 -10.49
CA ILE A 170 -22.96 -16.12 -10.54
C ILE A 170 -22.66 -16.95 -9.30
N CYS A 171 -21.86 -17.99 -9.47
CA CYS A 171 -21.46 -18.86 -8.37
C CYS A 171 -20.54 -18.12 -7.39
N GLU A 172 -20.97 -17.95 -6.15
CA GLU A 172 -20.16 -17.33 -5.10
C GLU A 172 -18.92 -18.18 -4.75
N GLN A 173 -19.04 -19.51 -4.84
CA GLN A 173 -17.90 -20.41 -4.57
C GLN A 173 -16.78 -20.21 -5.60
N HIS A 174 -17.14 -20.00 -6.88
CA HIS A 174 -16.17 -19.72 -7.95
C HIS A 174 -15.41 -18.40 -7.75
N LEU A 175 -16.04 -17.42 -7.10
CA LEU A 175 -15.37 -16.17 -6.76
C LEU A 175 -14.32 -16.37 -5.65
N GLN A 176 -14.48 -17.40 -4.82
CA GLN A 176 -13.62 -17.66 -3.66
C GLN A 176 -12.47 -18.62 -3.97
N GLY A 177 -12.55 -19.38 -5.06
CA GLY A 177 -11.53 -20.33 -5.48
C GLY A 177 -12.03 -21.25 -6.59
N ASP A 178 -11.37 -22.38 -6.73
CA ASP A 178 -11.72 -23.37 -7.75
C ASP A 178 -13.08 -23.99 -7.44
N CYS A 179 -13.94 -24.03 -8.45
CA CYS A 179 -15.27 -24.60 -8.37
C CYS A 179 -15.61 -25.34 -9.66
N PHE A 180 -16.21 -26.52 -9.53
CA PHE A 180 -16.61 -27.40 -10.64
C PHE A 180 -18.13 -27.60 -10.70
N CYS A 181 -18.90 -26.69 -10.10
CA CYS A 181 -20.35 -26.77 -10.12
C CYS A 181 -20.91 -26.38 -11.50
N SER A 182 -22.19 -26.67 -11.72
CA SER A 182 -22.91 -26.33 -12.95
C SER A 182 -23.47 -24.91 -12.95
N LYS A 183 -23.16 -24.08 -11.96
CA LYS A 183 -23.59 -22.68 -11.90
C LYS A 183 -22.65 -21.83 -12.75
N ALA A 184 -23.11 -20.64 -13.09
CA ALA A 184 -22.38 -19.72 -13.95
C ALA A 184 -21.06 -19.29 -13.29
N HIS A 185 -19.99 -19.39 -14.06
CA HIS A 185 -18.64 -18.98 -13.66
C HIS A 185 -18.13 -17.82 -14.52
N ASP A 186 -18.80 -17.53 -15.63
CA ASP A 186 -18.47 -16.42 -16.51
C ASP A 186 -19.53 -15.31 -16.43
N PHE A 187 -19.08 -14.06 -16.45
CA PHE A 187 -19.94 -12.89 -16.51
C PHE A 187 -20.50 -12.65 -17.92
N ASP A 188 -19.97 -13.34 -18.93
CA ASP A 188 -20.44 -13.31 -20.32
C ASP A 188 -21.63 -14.26 -20.57
N GLU A 189 -22.01 -15.09 -19.58
CA GLU A 189 -23.19 -15.95 -19.66
C GLU A 189 -24.50 -15.14 -19.77
N PRO A 190 -25.57 -15.70 -20.39
CA PRO A 190 -26.76 -14.95 -20.75
C PRO A 190 -27.40 -14.14 -19.61
N GLN A 191 -27.60 -14.76 -18.44
CA GLN A 191 -28.23 -14.10 -17.30
C GLN A 191 -27.29 -13.06 -16.64
N PRO A 192 -26.03 -13.39 -16.29
CA PRO A 192 -25.09 -12.40 -15.77
C PRO A 192 -24.93 -11.18 -16.67
N LEU A 193 -24.72 -11.40 -17.96
CA LEU A 193 -24.53 -10.34 -18.95
C LEU A 193 -25.78 -9.45 -19.05
N LYS A 194 -26.98 -10.03 -19.09
CA LYS A 194 -28.24 -9.27 -19.12
C LYS A 194 -28.40 -8.40 -17.88
N ALA A 195 -28.18 -8.94 -16.68
CA ALA A 195 -28.28 -8.17 -15.43
C ALA A 195 -27.27 -7.02 -15.37
N LEU A 196 -26.05 -7.22 -15.88
CA LEU A 196 -25.00 -6.20 -15.96
C LEU A 196 -25.33 -5.11 -17.00
N GLN A 197 -25.83 -5.51 -18.18
CA GLN A 197 -26.24 -4.58 -19.23
C GLN A 197 -27.45 -3.74 -18.83
N ALA A 198 -28.41 -4.31 -18.10
CA ALA A 198 -29.53 -3.57 -17.51
C ALA A 198 -29.04 -2.46 -16.56
N ARG A 199 -27.89 -2.68 -15.92
CA ARG A 199 -27.18 -1.70 -15.07
C ARG A 199 -26.21 -0.80 -15.86
N GLY A 200 -26.14 -0.93 -17.18
CA GLY A 200 -25.34 -0.13 -18.09
C GLY A 200 -23.83 -0.45 -18.05
N VAL A 201 -23.45 -1.63 -17.56
CA VAL A 201 -22.05 -2.08 -17.52
C VAL A 201 -21.62 -2.52 -18.93
N PRO A 202 -20.59 -1.92 -19.53
CA PRO A 202 -20.11 -2.29 -20.86
C PRO A 202 -19.24 -3.57 -20.83
N ASN A 203 -19.27 -4.34 -21.93
CA ASN A 203 -18.59 -5.65 -22.03
C ASN A 203 -17.09 -5.58 -21.72
N ARG A 204 -16.42 -4.47 -22.05
CA ARG A 204 -15.00 -4.29 -21.75
C ARG A 204 -14.67 -4.33 -20.25
N LEU A 205 -15.63 -4.17 -19.34
CA LEU A 205 -15.39 -4.26 -17.90
C LEU A 205 -15.56 -5.68 -17.34
N LEU A 206 -16.10 -6.62 -18.13
CA LEU A 206 -16.45 -7.98 -17.66
C LEU A 206 -15.23 -8.72 -17.11
N HIS A 207 -14.07 -8.59 -17.75
CA HIS A 207 -12.79 -9.16 -17.29
C HIS A 207 -12.39 -8.71 -15.87
N SER A 208 -12.79 -7.50 -15.45
CA SER A 208 -12.46 -6.94 -14.13
C SER A 208 -13.48 -7.32 -13.05
N LEU A 209 -14.68 -7.79 -13.43
CA LEU A 209 -15.78 -7.99 -12.49
C LEU A 209 -15.51 -9.08 -11.46
N LYS A 210 -14.79 -10.14 -11.83
CA LYS A 210 -14.38 -11.18 -10.88
C LYS A 210 -13.63 -10.55 -9.69
N SER A 211 -12.59 -9.77 -9.97
CA SER A 211 -11.83 -9.06 -8.93
C SER A 211 -12.71 -8.07 -8.15
N VAL A 212 -13.56 -7.31 -8.82
CA VAL A 212 -14.46 -6.32 -8.18
C VAL A 212 -15.43 -6.99 -7.19
N TYR A 213 -16.05 -8.13 -7.54
CA TYR A 213 -16.95 -8.84 -6.63
C TYR A 213 -16.21 -9.50 -5.47
N ILE A 214 -15.00 -10.04 -5.70
CA ILE A 214 -14.13 -10.54 -4.62
C ILE A 214 -13.79 -9.40 -3.63
N ASN A 215 -13.41 -8.25 -4.16
CA ASN A 215 -13.07 -7.06 -3.37
C ASN A 215 -14.28 -6.55 -2.57
N LYS A 216 -15.48 -6.57 -3.16
CA LYS A 216 -16.73 -6.24 -2.48
C LYS A 216 -16.97 -7.08 -1.23
N GLU A 217 -16.74 -8.38 -1.32
CA GLU A 217 -16.89 -9.26 -0.16
C GLU A 217 -15.84 -8.96 0.92
N ALA A 218 -14.59 -8.70 0.55
CA ALA A 218 -13.56 -8.27 1.50
C ALA A 218 -13.91 -6.95 2.21
N LEU A 219 -14.53 -5.99 1.49
CA LEU A 219 -14.94 -4.69 2.02
C LEU A 219 -16.17 -4.76 2.94
N ARG A 220 -17.03 -5.78 2.81
CA ARG A 220 -18.23 -5.97 3.64
C ARG A 220 -17.94 -6.44 5.07
N GLY A 221 -16.75 -7.01 5.32
CA GLY A 221 -16.34 -7.54 6.63
C GLY A 221 -17.19 -8.71 7.13
N ASN A 222 -17.10 -9.02 8.44
CA ASN A 222 -17.77 -10.15 9.13
C ASN A 222 -19.30 -10.10 9.17
N ARG A 223 -19.98 -9.36 8.28
CA ARG A 223 -21.45 -9.26 8.22
C ARG A 223 -22.12 -10.44 7.50
N GLY A 224 -21.37 -11.50 7.19
CA GLY A 224 -21.83 -12.70 6.51
C GLY A 224 -21.33 -13.99 7.18
N ASN A 225 -21.66 -15.13 6.58
CA ASN A 225 -21.38 -16.46 7.14
C ASN A 225 -19.84 -16.68 7.30
N PRO A 226 -19.30 -16.88 8.53
CA PRO A 226 -17.85 -16.88 8.81
C PRO A 226 -17.03 -17.91 8.03
N GLN A 227 -17.65 -18.98 7.54
CA GLN A 227 -16.98 -20.06 6.81
C GLN A 227 -16.72 -19.73 5.32
N ARG A 228 -17.25 -18.62 4.79
CA ARG A 228 -17.30 -18.33 3.35
C ARG A 228 -16.76 -16.94 3.00
N GLN A 229 -15.85 -16.37 3.79
CA GLN A 229 -15.36 -15.01 3.59
C GLN A 229 -13.83 -14.96 3.44
N PRO A 230 -13.28 -14.02 2.63
CA PRO A 230 -11.87 -13.66 2.71
C PRO A 230 -11.55 -13.29 4.16
N ARG A 231 -10.49 -13.88 4.73
CA ARG A 231 -10.12 -13.59 6.13
C ARG A 231 -9.57 -12.17 6.19
N VAL A 232 -10.42 -11.21 6.55
CA VAL A 232 -10.03 -9.83 6.79
C VAL A 232 -9.16 -9.80 8.04
N PHE A 233 -8.01 -9.13 7.97
CA PHE A 233 -7.10 -9.07 9.10
C PHE A 233 -7.68 -8.17 10.20
N SER A 234 -7.81 -8.74 11.41
CA SER A 234 -8.10 -7.97 12.61
C SER A 234 -6.91 -7.05 12.98
N THR A 235 -7.10 -6.15 13.95
CA THR A 235 -5.98 -5.39 14.53
C THR A 235 -4.89 -6.30 15.05
N SER A 236 -5.26 -7.40 15.71
CA SER A 236 -4.34 -8.43 16.22
C SER A 236 -3.66 -9.22 15.10
N ASP A 237 -4.33 -9.48 13.97
CA ASP A 237 -3.71 -10.18 12.82
C ASP A 237 -2.70 -9.29 12.09
N LEU A 238 -2.98 -8.00 11.96
CA LEU A 238 -2.00 -7.03 11.44
C LEU A 238 -0.80 -6.91 12.38
N TYR A 239 -1.04 -6.89 13.69
CA TYR A 239 0.03 -6.91 14.70
C TYR A 239 0.82 -8.22 14.65
N PHE A 240 0.16 -9.37 14.49
CA PHE A 240 0.81 -10.67 14.33
C PHE A 240 1.61 -10.75 13.01
N CYS A 241 1.10 -10.21 11.91
CA CYS A 241 1.83 -10.10 10.65
C CYS A 241 3.09 -9.20 10.82
N ALA A 242 2.97 -8.10 11.57
CA ALA A 242 4.13 -7.31 11.98
C ALA A 242 5.09 -8.11 12.89
N CYS A 243 4.59 -8.95 13.81
CA CYS A 243 5.39 -9.87 14.63
C CYS A 243 6.11 -10.97 13.84
N VAL A 244 5.58 -11.39 12.69
CA VAL A 244 6.20 -12.41 11.83
C VAL A 244 7.31 -11.80 10.98
N LEU A 245 7.19 -10.52 10.62
CA LEU A 245 8.09 -9.88 9.65
C LEU A 245 9.08 -8.86 10.25
N LYS A 246 9.01 -8.66 11.57
CA LYS A 246 9.99 -8.02 12.47
C LYS A 246 10.93 -7.04 11.77
N THR A 247 10.64 -5.74 11.86
CA THR A 247 11.42 -4.67 11.19
C THR A 247 12.46 -4.00 12.09
N GLU A 248 12.41 -4.27 13.40
CA GLU A 248 13.29 -3.69 14.42
C GLU A 248 13.72 -4.78 15.41
N ILE A 249 14.94 -4.70 15.96
CA ILE A 249 15.47 -5.64 16.93
C ILE A 249 14.99 -5.28 18.35
N CYS A 250 14.60 -6.30 19.12
CA CYS A 250 14.06 -6.15 20.45
C CYS A 250 15.16 -5.81 21.46
N LEU A 251 15.24 -4.55 21.88
CA LEU A 251 16.17 -4.08 22.92
C LEU A 251 16.18 -4.95 24.20
N TYR A 252 14.99 -5.37 24.67
CA TYR A 252 14.87 -6.21 25.86
C TYR A 252 15.40 -7.62 25.64
N PHE A 253 15.36 -8.13 24.40
CA PHE A 253 15.93 -9.44 24.09
C PHE A 253 17.46 -9.36 24.08
N VAL A 254 18.04 -8.32 23.48
CA VAL A 254 19.50 -8.13 23.48
C VAL A 254 20.04 -8.02 24.92
N LYS A 255 19.28 -7.39 25.84
CA LYS A 255 19.62 -7.35 27.29
C LYS A 255 19.31 -8.65 28.07
N GLY A 256 18.68 -9.66 27.45
CA GLY A 256 18.33 -10.92 28.14
C GLY A 256 17.08 -10.86 29.02
N HIS A 257 16.20 -9.85 28.84
CA HIS A 257 15.03 -9.61 29.68
C HIS A 257 13.70 -9.58 28.90
N CYS A 258 13.66 -10.04 27.65
CA CYS A 258 12.42 -10.07 26.89
C CYS A 258 11.45 -11.13 27.42
N LYS A 259 10.35 -10.68 28.03
CA LYS A 259 9.27 -11.54 28.55
C LYS A 259 8.32 -12.10 27.48
N TYR A 260 8.43 -11.64 26.23
CA TYR A 260 7.48 -11.95 25.17
C TYR A 260 7.86 -13.17 24.32
N GLY A 261 9.10 -13.67 24.43
CA GLY A 261 9.57 -14.84 23.69
C GLY A 261 9.27 -14.75 22.19
N GLU A 262 8.86 -15.85 21.58
CA GLU A 262 8.49 -15.91 20.15
C GLU A 262 7.36 -14.96 19.74
N LYS A 263 6.54 -14.49 20.70
CA LYS A 263 5.44 -13.55 20.45
C LYS A 263 5.88 -12.08 20.41
N CYS A 264 7.19 -11.82 20.53
CA CYS A 264 7.70 -10.45 20.49
C CYS A 264 7.47 -9.83 19.10
N PRO A 265 6.92 -8.59 19.03
CA PRO A 265 6.74 -7.88 17.76
C PRO A 265 8.07 -7.46 17.09
N ARG A 266 9.18 -7.56 17.83
CA ARG A 266 10.52 -7.18 17.37
C ARG A 266 11.41 -8.41 17.20
N ALA A 267 12.39 -8.32 16.31
CA ALA A 267 13.33 -9.39 16.04
C ALA A 267 14.13 -9.73 17.30
N HIS A 268 14.19 -11.02 17.60
CA HIS A 268 15.10 -11.55 18.61
C HIS A 268 16.41 -11.87 17.92
N ASN A 269 17.36 -10.96 18.07
CA ASN A 269 18.71 -11.09 17.51
C ASN A 269 19.73 -10.84 18.61
N LYS A 270 20.85 -11.56 18.59
CA LYS A 270 21.90 -11.43 19.60
C LYS A 270 22.70 -10.12 19.46
N LEU A 271 22.78 -9.61 18.24
CA LEU A 271 23.47 -8.35 17.92
C LEU A 271 22.44 -7.21 17.74
N PRO A 272 22.84 -5.95 17.95
CA PRO A 272 21.96 -4.79 17.77
C PRO A 272 21.64 -4.49 16.29
N TYR A 273 22.22 -5.25 15.36
CA TYR A 273 21.98 -5.19 13.92
C TYR A 273 21.79 -6.61 13.35
N ARG A 274 21.14 -6.70 12.19
CA ARG A 274 21.00 -7.95 11.42
C ARG A 274 20.78 -7.66 9.95
N TRP A 275 21.49 -8.37 9.08
CA TRP A 275 21.27 -8.31 7.64
C TRP A 275 20.48 -9.52 7.16
N GLU A 276 19.50 -9.29 6.30
CA GLU A 276 18.62 -10.34 5.79
C GLU A 276 18.48 -10.24 4.26
N LEU A 277 18.49 -11.40 3.60
CA LEU A 277 18.29 -11.56 2.17
C LEU A 277 16.88 -12.09 1.91
N ARG A 278 16.21 -11.52 0.91
CA ARG A 278 14.91 -12.02 0.47
C ARG A 278 15.07 -13.26 -0.39
N GLN A 279 14.46 -14.37 0.03
CA GLN A 279 14.37 -15.61 -0.73
C GLN A 279 12.89 -16.02 -0.81
N GLY A 280 12.26 -15.76 -1.96
CA GLY A 280 10.82 -15.87 -2.12
C GLY A 280 10.07 -14.89 -1.20
N GLN A 281 9.16 -15.42 -0.36
CA GLN A 281 8.39 -14.65 0.61
C GLN A 281 9.05 -14.52 1.99
N GLN A 282 10.27 -15.06 2.17
CA GLN A 282 10.95 -15.08 3.46
C GLN A 282 12.20 -14.21 3.48
N TRP A 283 12.45 -13.61 4.64
CA TRP A 283 13.67 -12.90 4.95
C TRP A 283 14.58 -13.81 5.76
N ASN A 284 15.72 -14.18 5.17
CA ASN A 284 16.68 -15.10 5.76
C ASN A 284 17.93 -14.33 6.20
N ALA A 285 18.41 -14.61 7.42
CA ALA A 285 19.59 -13.96 7.95
C ALA A 285 20.83 -14.27 7.10
N LEU A 286 21.57 -13.23 6.76
CA LEU A 286 22.85 -13.36 6.08
C LEU A 286 23.92 -13.81 7.09
N PRO A 287 24.66 -14.88 6.81
CA PRO A 287 25.68 -15.40 7.74
C PRO A 287 26.85 -14.43 7.91
N ASP A 288 27.09 -13.60 6.91
CA ASP A 288 28.12 -12.57 6.82
C ASP A 288 27.66 -11.19 7.36
N SER A 289 26.59 -11.17 8.18
CA SER A 289 26.01 -9.92 8.73
C SER A 289 27.02 -9.01 9.43
N GLU A 290 28.00 -9.56 10.15
CA GLU A 290 29.03 -8.76 10.84
C GLU A 290 30.01 -8.11 9.88
N GLU A 291 30.37 -8.79 8.78
CA GLU A 291 31.26 -8.25 7.76
C GLU A 291 30.55 -7.17 6.94
N ILE A 292 29.29 -7.43 6.58
CA ILE A 292 28.43 -6.46 5.89
C ILE A 292 28.23 -5.23 6.77
N GLU A 293 27.94 -5.41 8.06
CA GLU A 293 27.75 -4.29 8.99
C GLU A 293 29.02 -3.45 9.13
N ARG A 294 30.18 -4.10 9.31
CA ARG A 294 31.47 -3.40 9.38
C ARG A 294 31.73 -2.53 8.15
N ASP A 295 31.36 -3.03 6.98
CA ASP A 295 31.52 -2.30 5.73
C ASP A 295 30.48 -1.19 5.57
N TYR A 296 29.23 -1.43 5.99
CA TYR A 296 28.15 -0.46 5.98
C TYR A 296 28.39 0.73 6.92
N CYS A 297 29.04 0.49 8.06
CA CYS A 297 29.42 1.54 8.99
C CYS A 297 30.48 2.50 8.43
N ASN A 298 31.21 2.11 7.37
CA ASN A 298 32.14 2.99 6.69
C ASN A 298 31.42 3.80 5.59
N PRO A 299 31.28 5.13 5.73
CA PRO A 299 30.60 5.96 4.73
C PRO A 299 31.27 5.98 3.35
N GLU A 300 32.56 5.65 3.25
CA GLU A 300 33.27 5.57 1.96
C GLU A 300 32.91 4.32 1.15
N LYS A 301 32.28 3.31 1.78
CA LYS A 301 31.92 2.07 1.11
C LYS A 301 30.49 2.13 0.58
N THR A 302 30.33 1.77 -0.69
CA THR A 302 29.03 1.62 -1.34
C THR A 302 28.57 0.16 -1.45
N TYR A 303 29.46 -0.79 -1.15
CA TYR A 303 29.16 -2.22 -1.13
C TYR A 303 30.05 -2.99 -0.14
N SER A 304 29.63 -4.20 0.23
CA SER A 304 30.42 -5.08 1.10
C SER A 304 31.50 -5.88 0.35
N ASN A 305 32.65 -6.11 0.98
CA ASN A 305 33.82 -6.79 0.41
C ASN A 305 33.72 -8.33 0.38
N ASN A 306 32.50 -8.86 0.33
CA ASN A 306 32.24 -10.29 0.48
C ASN A 306 32.21 -10.95 -0.90
N PHE A 307 32.31 -12.29 -0.96
CA PHE A 307 32.19 -13.03 -2.23
C PHE A 307 30.86 -12.76 -2.96
N HIS A 308 29.80 -12.44 -2.21
CA HIS A 308 28.55 -11.91 -2.74
C HIS A 308 28.28 -10.51 -2.16
N PRO A 309 28.68 -9.44 -2.86
CA PRO A 309 28.58 -8.08 -2.34
C PRO A 309 27.12 -7.66 -2.16
N VAL A 310 26.85 -7.01 -1.03
CA VAL A 310 25.62 -6.24 -0.80
C VAL A 310 25.90 -4.82 -1.26
N TYR A 311 25.10 -4.32 -2.20
CA TYR A 311 25.14 -2.92 -2.63
C TYR A 311 24.25 -2.11 -1.70
N PHE A 312 24.86 -1.19 -0.93
CA PHE A 312 24.19 -0.46 0.15
C PHE A 312 23.27 0.64 -0.36
N ASP A 313 23.60 1.21 -1.51
CA ASP A 313 22.80 2.22 -2.20
C ASP A 313 21.49 1.63 -2.73
N THR A 314 21.55 0.47 -3.37
CA THR A 314 20.37 -0.19 -3.95
C THR A 314 19.68 -1.15 -2.97
N MET A 315 20.33 -1.50 -1.86
CA MET A 315 19.88 -2.52 -0.92
C MET A 315 19.63 -3.87 -1.62
N THR A 316 20.58 -4.31 -2.45
CA THR A 316 20.50 -5.54 -3.24
C THR A 316 21.76 -6.41 -3.14
N ARG A 317 21.58 -7.71 -3.39
CA ARG A 317 22.65 -8.68 -3.59
C ARG A 317 22.31 -9.56 -4.79
N GLY A 318 23.00 -9.34 -5.90
CA GLY A 318 22.59 -9.89 -7.20
C GLY A 318 21.22 -9.34 -7.61
N SER A 319 20.27 -10.22 -7.93
CA SER A 319 18.87 -9.87 -8.22
C SER A 319 17.95 -9.84 -6.99
N SER A 320 18.47 -10.17 -5.81
CA SER A 320 17.67 -10.30 -4.58
C SER A 320 17.75 -9.05 -3.72
N SER A 321 16.63 -8.66 -3.12
CA SER A 321 16.57 -7.55 -2.15
C SER A 321 17.20 -7.94 -0.82
N VAL A 322 17.85 -6.96 -0.19
CA VAL A 322 18.48 -7.09 1.13
C VAL A 322 17.88 -6.05 2.07
N ARG A 323 17.81 -6.34 3.37
CA ARG A 323 17.42 -5.36 4.40
C ARG A 323 18.32 -5.43 5.63
N ARG A 324 18.47 -4.29 6.31
CA ARG A 324 19.12 -4.17 7.62
C ARG A 324 18.06 -3.93 8.70
N LEU A 325 18.07 -4.75 9.74
CA LEU A 325 17.32 -4.52 10.97
C LEU A 325 18.27 -3.91 12.00
N SER A 326 17.76 -3.02 12.84
CA SER A 326 18.50 -2.36 13.92
C SER A 326 17.67 -2.30 15.19
N THR A 327 18.32 -2.12 16.34
CA THR A 327 17.65 -1.70 17.59
C THR A 327 17.14 -0.26 17.48
N ALA A 328 16.23 0.13 18.37
CA ALA A 328 15.70 1.48 18.41
C ALA A 328 16.81 2.54 18.41
N SER A 329 16.52 3.70 17.82
CA SER A 329 17.42 4.85 17.80
C SER A 329 17.76 5.34 19.22
N SER A 330 19.03 5.68 19.46
CA SER A 330 19.52 6.19 20.75
C SER A 330 18.82 7.48 21.15
N VAL A 331 18.37 8.27 20.17
CA VAL A 331 17.60 9.49 20.38
C VAL A 331 16.26 9.23 21.08
N LEU A 332 15.59 8.11 20.78
CA LEU A 332 14.30 7.74 21.40
C LEU A 332 14.49 7.09 22.77
N HIS A 333 15.63 6.42 22.98
CA HIS A 333 15.90 5.64 24.18
C HIS A 333 17.34 5.89 24.70
N PRO A 334 17.69 7.13 25.09
CA PRO A 334 19.08 7.53 25.38
C PRO A 334 19.71 6.78 26.55
N ASN A 335 18.90 6.23 27.46
CA ASN A 335 19.37 5.47 28.62
C ASN A 335 19.63 3.98 28.33
N PHE A 336 19.54 3.54 27.07
CA PHE A 336 19.75 2.15 26.67
C PHE A 336 21.04 1.99 25.88
N VAL A 337 22.08 1.41 26.49
CA VAL A 337 23.42 1.20 25.90
C VAL A 337 23.43 0.47 24.53
N LEU A 338 22.40 -0.31 24.20
CA LEU A 338 22.35 -1.12 22.98
C LEU A 338 21.41 -0.54 21.90
N THR A 339 21.03 0.73 22.04
CA THR A 339 20.34 1.46 20.97
C THR A 339 21.28 1.78 19.83
N THR A 340 20.74 1.86 18.63
CA THR A 340 21.53 2.23 17.45
C THR A 340 21.75 3.74 17.44
N GLU A 341 23.01 4.15 17.37
CA GLU A 341 23.39 5.55 17.16
C GLU A 341 23.47 5.81 15.65
N TRP A 342 22.64 6.70 15.14
CA TRP A 342 22.66 7.05 13.73
C TRP A 342 23.56 8.26 13.52
N LEU A 343 24.64 8.06 12.77
CA LEU A 343 25.53 9.13 12.35
C LEU A 343 25.19 9.58 10.95
N TRP A 344 25.18 10.89 10.77
CA TRP A 344 24.89 11.53 9.50
C TRP A 344 26.18 12.06 8.91
N TYR A 345 26.46 11.71 7.66
CA TYR A 345 27.61 12.21 6.91
C TYR A 345 27.17 13.05 5.72
N TRP A 346 28.07 13.89 5.21
CA TRP A 346 27.93 14.58 3.93
C TRP A 346 29.19 14.45 3.07
N GLU A 347 29.01 14.38 1.76
CA GLU A 347 30.11 14.30 0.80
C GLU A 347 30.50 15.72 0.36
N ASP A 348 31.80 16.05 0.46
CA ASP A 348 32.33 17.33 -0.03
C ASP A 348 32.67 17.29 -1.54
N GLU A 349 33.04 18.44 -2.10
CA GLU A 349 33.39 18.57 -3.51
C GLU A 349 34.63 17.75 -3.93
N SER A 350 35.42 17.30 -2.96
CA SER A 350 36.58 16.44 -3.17
C SER A 350 36.26 14.94 -3.02
N GLY A 351 35.00 14.59 -2.76
CA GLY A 351 34.54 13.22 -2.57
C GLY A 351 34.79 12.66 -1.16
N ASN A 352 35.12 13.49 -0.17
CA ASN A 352 35.33 13.03 1.20
C ASN A 352 34.03 13.07 2.01
N TRP A 353 33.80 12.03 2.81
CA TRP A 353 32.67 11.95 3.73
C TRP A 353 32.98 12.61 5.07
N ASN A 354 32.25 13.67 5.39
CA ASN A 354 32.41 14.50 6.57
C ASN A 354 31.24 14.29 7.54
N LEU A 355 31.53 14.11 8.84
CA LEU A 355 30.50 13.88 9.86
C LEU A 355 29.77 15.19 10.22
N TYR A 356 28.44 15.14 10.35
CA TYR A 356 27.62 16.18 10.96
C TYR A 356 27.78 16.18 12.50
N ALA A 357 28.96 16.58 12.94
CA ALA A 357 29.34 16.86 14.34
C ALA A 357 30.61 17.73 14.42
N SER A 358 31.14 18.17 13.28
CA SER A 358 32.34 18.99 13.18
C SER A 358 32.09 20.39 13.75
N ALA A 359 33.11 21.00 14.36
CA ALA A 359 33.09 22.36 14.90
C ALA A 359 32.60 23.45 13.91
N VAL A 360 32.50 23.11 12.61
CA VAL A 360 32.04 23.96 11.51
C VAL A 360 30.50 23.97 11.38
N THR A 361 29.83 22.87 11.70
CA THR A 361 28.38 22.71 11.60
C THR A 361 27.78 22.71 13.00
N ARG A 362 27.02 23.75 13.38
CA ARG A 362 26.36 23.84 14.72
C ARG A 362 25.26 22.77 14.96
N ILE A 363 25.21 21.72 14.16
CA ILE A 363 24.21 20.66 14.21
C ILE A 363 24.90 19.32 14.41
N SER A 364 24.35 18.55 15.35
CA SER A 364 24.77 17.20 15.67
C SER A 364 23.96 16.15 14.90
N SER A 365 24.57 14.97 14.71
CA SER A 365 23.89 13.81 14.14
C SER A 365 22.66 13.38 14.95
N ALA A 366 22.66 13.60 16.27
CA ALA A 366 21.51 13.33 17.13
C ALA A 366 20.31 14.26 16.83
N GLU A 367 20.56 15.55 16.55
CA GLU A 367 19.50 16.50 16.16
C GLU A 367 18.93 16.17 14.77
N LEU A 368 19.82 15.78 13.84
CA LEU A 368 19.41 15.31 12.51
C LEU A 368 18.57 14.05 12.59
N GLU A 369 19.00 13.08 13.39
CA GLU A 369 18.29 11.85 13.65
C GLU A 369 16.94 12.10 14.34
N GLN A 370 16.88 12.96 15.35
CA GLN A 370 15.62 13.33 16.00
C GLN A 370 14.64 13.95 15.01
N LYS A 371 15.13 14.85 14.15
CA LYS A 371 14.30 15.50 13.14
C LYS A 371 13.86 14.51 12.06
N TYR A 372 14.75 13.62 11.63
CA TYR A 372 14.41 12.53 10.72
C TYR A 372 13.37 11.57 11.31
N LEU A 373 13.45 11.24 12.60
CA LEU A 373 12.46 10.36 13.24
C LEU A 373 11.09 11.03 13.39
N ASN A 374 11.07 12.34 13.61
CA ASN A 374 9.83 13.12 13.70
C ASN A 374 9.22 13.38 12.32
N ASP A 375 10.07 13.63 11.33
CA ASP A 375 9.73 13.94 9.95
C ASP A 375 10.85 13.49 9.01
N ASP A 376 10.78 12.23 8.58
CA ASP A 376 11.73 11.60 7.65
C ASP A 376 11.63 12.19 6.23
N LYS A 377 10.70 13.13 6.04
CA LYS A 377 10.42 13.86 4.80
C LYS A 377 10.77 15.34 4.90
N GLY A 378 11.17 15.80 6.07
CA GLY A 378 11.45 17.20 6.35
C GLY A 378 12.72 17.71 5.68
N THR A 379 12.81 19.03 5.61
CA THR A 379 14.06 19.75 5.38
C THR A 379 14.58 20.32 6.69
N MET A 380 15.88 20.23 6.89
CA MET A 380 16.58 20.90 7.97
C MET A 380 17.43 22.02 7.43
N GLU A 381 17.04 23.25 7.74
CA GLU A 381 17.89 24.41 7.53
C GLU A 381 18.91 24.52 8.66
N PHE A 382 20.15 24.80 8.29
CA PHE A 382 21.23 25.00 9.23
C PHE A 382 22.26 25.99 8.69
N THR A 383 23.08 26.54 9.58
CA THR A 383 24.15 27.46 9.19
C THR A 383 25.49 26.81 9.50
N ALA A 384 26.38 26.79 8.53
CA ALA A 384 27.77 26.39 8.71
C ALA A 384 28.67 27.55 8.27
N GLY A 385 29.45 28.09 9.19
CA GLY A 385 30.16 29.37 8.97
C GLY A 385 29.19 30.53 8.69
N SER A 386 29.39 31.22 7.56
CA SER A 386 28.55 32.34 7.09
C SER A 386 27.44 31.93 6.12
N GLN A 387 27.37 30.65 5.73
CA GLN A 387 26.45 30.15 4.71
C GLN A 387 25.30 29.37 5.34
N LYS A 388 24.10 29.54 4.75
CA LYS A 388 22.90 28.78 5.11
C LYS A 388 22.76 27.59 4.16
N TYR A 389 22.52 26.43 4.74
CA TYR A 389 22.35 25.15 4.07
C TYR A 389 20.98 24.56 4.40
N SER A 390 20.43 23.78 3.48
CA SER A 390 19.22 22.99 3.70
C SER A 390 19.50 21.52 3.39
N LEU A 391 19.53 20.67 4.42
CA LEU A 391 19.54 19.22 4.24
C LEU A 391 18.12 18.74 4.02
N SER A 392 17.91 17.79 3.12
CA SER A 392 16.58 17.23 2.89
C SER A 392 16.62 15.72 2.90
N PHE A 393 15.87 15.11 3.81
CA PHE A 393 15.94 13.68 4.11
C PHE A 393 15.38 12.74 3.02
N GLN A 394 14.60 13.26 2.08
CA GLN A 394 14.02 12.53 0.92
C GLN A 394 14.99 12.38 -0.29
N GLY A 395 16.21 11.87 -0.12
CA GLY A 395 17.18 11.69 -1.22
C GLY A 395 17.28 10.25 -1.74
N LYS A 396 17.41 10.04 -3.06
CA LYS A 396 18.05 8.80 -3.58
C LYS A 396 19.50 8.75 -3.06
N PRO A 397 20.18 7.58 -3.06
CA PRO A 397 21.57 7.41 -2.61
C PRO A 397 22.65 8.24 -3.35
N ARG A 398 22.26 9.21 -4.19
CA ARG A 398 23.14 10.07 -4.99
C ARG A 398 23.10 11.55 -4.59
N THR A 399 22.56 11.90 -3.42
CA THR A 399 22.64 13.28 -2.91
C THR A 399 23.40 13.30 -1.61
N ASN A 400 24.61 13.88 -1.64
CA ASN A 400 25.57 14.41 -0.64
C ASN A 400 25.34 14.17 0.87
N SER A 401 24.59 13.17 1.29
CA SER A 401 24.37 12.83 2.68
C SER A 401 23.89 11.40 2.84
N THR A 402 24.58 10.64 3.69
CA THR A 402 24.26 9.22 3.98
C THR A 402 24.06 9.05 5.47
N ARG A 403 23.03 8.27 5.83
CA ARG A 403 22.70 7.92 7.21
C ARG A 403 23.23 6.52 7.48
N ASN A 404 24.24 6.42 8.34
CA ASN A 404 24.85 5.14 8.74
C ASN A 404 24.54 4.86 10.20
N GLY A 405 24.02 3.67 10.46
CA GLY A 405 23.75 3.22 11.82
C GLY A 405 25.04 2.63 12.40
N HIS A 406 25.59 3.27 13.42
CA HIS A 406 26.66 2.72 14.23
C HIS A 406 26.07 2.06 15.46
N SER A 407 26.26 0.75 15.56
CA SER A 407 25.85 -0.04 16.71
C SER A 407 27.05 -0.87 17.14
N CYS A 408 28.06 -0.21 17.75
CA CYS A 408 29.21 -0.90 18.35
C CYS A 408 28.86 -1.44 19.73
#